data_AF-A0AAW0FKH7-F1
#
_entry.id   AF-A0AAW0FKH7-F1
#
_cell.length_a   1.000
_cell.length_b   1.000
_cell.length_c   1.000
_cell.angle_alpha   90.00
_cell.angle_beta   90.00
_cell.angle_gamma   90.00
#
_symmetry.space_group_name_H-M   'P 1'
#
loop_
_entity.id
_entity.type
_entity.pdbx_description
1 polymer ?
#
loop_
_entity_poly.entity_id
_entity_poly.type
_entity_poly.pdbx_seq_one_letter_code
_entity_poly.pdbx_strand_id
1 'polypeptide(L)'
;MYDASQLEALREVLLQRYLTHGIATIFVYDLLHGIPDDVHILSSQFIKSPYIIYVSSRIIVTALAILALTSSAIPLDSCFQATMNLIASWLVAIVLPCNSWVFFLRVHAIHRNSRTAVITFTALWAAIFTSFTGPFSYVYTVTRQNDGSCITVFHFNRLLGGIPVVALIVFDTATIIGISLRITSYNPVQSWRERLKVLVHGNEMGRIQRLFLRSGQIYYLATNGVHILLFSMLLSSTVSTALLGALFLFSVVFQNIMACRVFRLLKLELTQDDPSFFTPVIFHNDEQSSLSVASPPSSYATEVESLT
;
A
#
# COMPACT_ATOMS: atom_id res chain seq x y z
N MET A 1 -28.47 -11.88 37.92
CA MET A 1 -28.52 -10.63 37.13
C MET A 1 -27.08 -10.30 36.74
N TYR A 2 -26.78 -10.21 35.45
CA TYR A 2 -25.48 -9.69 35.02
C TYR A 2 -25.45 -8.18 35.29
N ASP A 3 -24.34 -7.70 35.85
CA ASP A 3 -24.10 -6.29 36.07
C ASP A 3 -23.89 -5.56 34.73
N ALA A 4 -24.21 -4.27 34.65
CA ALA A 4 -24.12 -3.48 33.42
C ALA A 4 -22.69 -3.50 32.82
N SER A 5 -21.67 -3.51 33.69
CA SER A 5 -20.26 -3.64 33.35
C SER A 5 -19.92 -4.93 32.58
N GLN A 6 -20.53 -6.05 32.97
CA GLN A 6 -20.33 -7.35 32.34
C GLN A 6 -20.97 -7.41 30.95
N LEU A 7 -22.12 -6.75 30.79
CA LEU A 7 -22.82 -6.69 29.51
C LEU A 7 -22.03 -5.87 28.47
N GLU A 8 -21.42 -4.76 28.90
CA GLU A 8 -20.55 -3.96 28.04
C GLU A 8 -19.31 -4.73 27.60
N ALA A 9 -18.62 -5.40 28.53
CA ALA A 9 -17.46 -6.23 28.20
C ALA A 9 -17.81 -7.36 27.21
N LEU A 10 -18.95 -8.03 27.41
CA LEU A 10 -19.43 -9.07 26.49
C LEU A 10 -19.69 -8.51 25.09
N ARG A 11 -20.30 -7.32 25.00
CA ARG A 11 -20.60 -6.66 23.72
C ARG A 11 -19.32 -6.33 22.96
N GLU A 12 -18.28 -5.84 23.63
CA GLU A 12 -17.00 -5.52 23.00
C GLU A 12 -16.31 -6.76 22.43
N VAL A 13 -16.29 -7.86 23.18
CA VAL A 13 -15.71 -9.14 22.73
C VAL A 13 -16.48 -9.69 21.53
N LEU A 14 -17.80 -9.67 21.57
CA LEU A 14 -18.64 -10.10 20.45
C LEU A 14 -18.40 -9.24 19.21
N LEU A 15 -18.36 -7.92 19.37
CA LEU A 15 -18.08 -6.98 18.28
C LEU A 15 -16.73 -7.26 17.63
N GLN A 16 -15.67 -7.42 18.44
CA GLN A 16 -14.34 -7.77 17.95
C GLN A 16 -14.38 -9.09 17.16
N ARG A 17 -15.04 -10.13 17.68
CA ARG A 17 -15.17 -11.43 17.00
C ARG A 17 -15.84 -11.28 15.64
N TYR A 18 -16.99 -10.60 15.57
CA TYR A 18 -17.69 -10.40 14.30
C TYR A 18 -16.85 -9.64 13.28
N LEU A 19 -16.14 -8.59 13.71
CA LEU A 19 -15.24 -7.83 12.84
C LEU A 19 -14.09 -8.69 12.33
N THR A 20 -13.42 -9.45 13.20
CA THR A 20 -12.32 -10.35 12.80
C THR A 20 -12.78 -11.38 11.77
N HIS A 21 -13.95 -11.99 11.96
CA HIS A 21 -14.51 -12.95 10.99
C HIS A 21 -14.85 -12.28 9.66
N GLY A 22 -15.43 -11.08 9.68
CA GLY A 22 -15.71 -10.31 8.47
C GLY A 22 -14.45 -9.96 7.69
N ILE A 23 -13.40 -9.48 8.39
CA ILE A 23 -12.10 -9.14 7.79
C ILE A 23 -11.47 -10.38 7.16
N ALA A 24 -11.47 -11.52 7.88
CA ALA A 24 -10.92 -12.76 7.36
C ALA A 24 -11.70 -13.28 6.14
N THR A 25 -13.03 -13.14 6.15
CA THR A 25 -13.87 -13.52 5.00
C THR A 25 -13.51 -12.72 3.76
N ILE A 26 -13.36 -11.39 3.89
CA ILE A 26 -12.94 -10.50 2.80
C ILE A 26 -11.55 -10.89 2.29
N PHE A 27 -10.62 -11.21 3.21
CA PHE A 27 -9.27 -11.62 2.85
C PHE A 27 -9.25 -12.96 2.11
N VAL A 28 -9.98 -13.97 2.58
CA VAL A 28 -10.10 -15.27 1.92
C VAL A 28 -10.71 -15.09 0.52
N TYR A 29 -11.74 -14.25 0.39
CA TYR A 29 -12.32 -13.94 -0.91
C TYR A 29 -11.28 -13.33 -1.88
N ASP A 30 -10.47 -12.37 -1.42
CA ASP A 30 -9.39 -11.79 -2.23
C ASP A 30 -8.26 -12.79 -2.53
N LEU A 31 -7.99 -13.73 -1.61
CA LEU A 31 -7.04 -14.81 -1.84
C LEU A 31 -7.51 -15.72 -2.97
N LEU A 32 -8.74 -16.22 -2.88
CA LEU A 32 -9.33 -17.10 -3.88
C LEU A 32 -9.42 -16.44 -5.25
N HIS A 33 -9.82 -15.16 -5.29
CA HIS A 33 -9.93 -14.42 -6.55
C HIS A 33 -8.57 -14.10 -7.18
N GLY A 34 -7.51 -14.02 -6.38
CA GLY A 34 -6.14 -13.73 -6.86
C GLY A 34 -5.39 -14.94 -7.41
N ILE A 35 -5.80 -16.17 -7.07
CA ILE A 35 -5.09 -17.41 -7.46
C ILE A 35 -4.90 -17.55 -8.98
N PRO A 36 -5.92 -17.35 -9.84
CA PRO A 36 -5.74 -17.53 -11.28
C PRO A 36 -4.68 -16.60 -11.88
N ASP A 37 -4.69 -15.34 -11.44
CA ASP A 37 -3.71 -14.33 -11.86
C ASP A 37 -2.30 -14.69 -11.37
N ASP A 38 -2.19 -15.13 -10.12
CA ASP A 38 -0.90 -15.52 -9.51
C ASP A 38 -0.29 -16.74 -10.22
N VAL A 39 -1.12 -17.73 -10.59
CA VAL A 39 -0.71 -18.90 -11.38
C VAL A 39 -0.26 -18.48 -12.78
N HIS A 40 -0.99 -17.55 -13.42
CA HIS A 40 -0.61 -17.05 -14.74
C HIS A 40 0.75 -16.33 -14.69
N ILE A 41 0.97 -15.45 -13.71
CA ILE A 41 2.24 -14.72 -13.51
C ILE A 41 3.40 -15.69 -13.25
N LEU A 42 3.19 -16.74 -12.44
CA LEU A 42 4.18 -17.78 -12.16
C LEU A 42 4.54 -18.59 -13.41
N SER A 43 3.56 -18.89 -14.25
CA SER A 43 3.76 -19.66 -15.48
C SER A 43 4.52 -18.88 -16.57
N SER A 44 4.47 -17.54 -16.52
CA SER A 44 4.95 -16.68 -17.60
C SER A 44 6.38 -16.13 -17.41
N GLN A 45 6.86 -15.94 -16.17
CA GLN A 45 8.13 -15.22 -15.93
C GLN A 45 9.01 -15.84 -14.83
N PHE A 46 10.33 -15.71 -15.00
CA PHE A 46 11.32 -16.00 -13.95
C PHE A 46 11.09 -15.13 -12.70
N ILE A 47 11.27 -15.74 -11.52
CA ILE A 47 11.08 -15.13 -10.19
C ILE A 47 11.99 -13.90 -10.04
N LYS A 48 11.41 -12.70 -10.04
CA LYS A 48 12.12 -11.43 -9.76
C LYS A 48 11.95 -11.05 -8.29
N SER A 49 12.91 -10.29 -7.74
CA SER A 49 12.91 -9.81 -6.34
C SER A 49 11.56 -9.24 -5.82
N PRO A 50 10.82 -8.40 -6.58
CA PRO A 50 9.51 -7.89 -6.12
C PRO A 50 8.45 -8.98 -5.92
N TYR A 51 8.55 -10.10 -6.64
CA TYR A 51 7.61 -11.22 -6.53
C TYR A 51 7.81 -11.99 -5.22
N ILE A 52 9.06 -12.16 -4.77
CA ILE A 52 9.36 -12.80 -3.48
C ILE A 52 8.73 -12.02 -2.33
N ILE A 53 8.86 -10.69 -2.36
CA ILE A 53 8.29 -9.79 -1.34
C ILE A 53 6.75 -9.80 -1.40
N TYR A 54 6.18 -9.90 -2.60
CA TYR A 54 4.74 -10.08 -2.78
C TYR A 54 4.22 -11.36 -2.12
N VAL A 55 4.84 -12.51 -2.44
CA VAL A 55 4.44 -13.82 -1.88
C VAL A 55 4.67 -13.86 -0.38
N SER A 56 5.81 -13.36 0.12
CA SER A 56 6.08 -13.34 1.56
C SER A 56 5.06 -12.51 2.32
N SER A 57 4.68 -11.34 1.80
CA SER A 57 3.64 -10.51 2.40
C SER A 57 2.30 -11.25 2.48
N ARG A 58 1.89 -11.93 1.41
CA ARG A 58 0.64 -12.73 1.39
C ARG A 58 0.65 -13.87 2.40
N ILE A 59 1.78 -14.59 2.53
CA ILE A 59 1.93 -15.66 3.52
C ILE A 59 1.80 -15.10 4.94
N ILE A 60 2.46 -13.97 5.24
CA ILE A 60 2.42 -13.36 6.56
C ILE A 60 1.01 -12.86 6.93
N VAL A 61 0.30 -12.21 6.01
CA VAL A 61 -1.10 -11.79 6.26
C VAL A 61 -2.03 -12.99 6.44
N THR A 62 -1.80 -14.07 5.69
CA THR A 62 -2.58 -15.30 5.84
C THR A 62 -2.36 -15.92 7.22
N ALA A 63 -1.11 -16.01 7.67
CA ALA A 63 -0.77 -16.47 9.01
C ALA A 63 -1.42 -15.58 10.09
N LEU A 64 -1.38 -14.25 9.91
CA LEU A 64 -2.01 -13.29 10.81
C LEU A 64 -3.54 -13.46 10.87
N ALA A 65 -4.19 -13.65 9.71
CA ALA A 65 -5.63 -13.86 9.64
C ALA A 65 -6.06 -15.18 10.32
N ILE A 66 -5.31 -16.26 10.10
CA ILE A 66 -5.54 -17.54 10.79
C ILE A 66 -5.38 -17.38 12.30
N LEU A 67 -4.31 -16.72 12.75
CA LEU A 67 -4.03 -16.47 14.15
C LEU A 67 -5.12 -15.63 14.83
N ALA A 68 -5.63 -14.61 14.15
CA ALA A 68 -6.72 -13.79 14.63
C ALA A 68 -8.03 -14.59 14.72
N LEU A 69 -8.33 -15.42 13.71
CA LEU A 69 -9.51 -16.29 13.72
C LEU A 69 -9.47 -17.30 14.86
N THR A 70 -8.36 -18.02 15.04
CA THR A 70 -8.24 -19.04 16.10
C THR A 70 -8.37 -18.41 17.49
N SER A 71 -7.74 -17.24 17.68
CA SER A 71 -7.82 -16.46 18.92
C SER A 71 -9.24 -15.93 19.19
N SER A 72 -10.04 -15.70 18.15
CA SER A 72 -11.42 -15.23 18.27
C SER A 72 -12.44 -16.36 18.46
N ALA A 73 -12.17 -17.56 17.95
CA ALA A 73 -13.09 -18.69 17.92
C ALA A 73 -13.03 -19.58 19.16
N ILE A 74 -11.84 -19.72 19.76
CA ILE A 74 -11.60 -20.67 20.84
C ILE A 74 -11.38 -19.88 22.15
N PRO A 75 -12.02 -20.25 23.28
CA PRO A 75 -11.63 -19.73 24.57
C PRO A 75 -10.23 -20.27 24.92
N LEU A 76 -9.23 -19.40 24.88
CA LEU A 76 -7.84 -19.73 25.18
C LEU A 76 -7.49 -19.31 26.61
N ASP A 77 -6.59 -20.06 27.25
CA ASP A 77 -5.99 -19.64 28.52
C ASP A 77 -5.31 -18.27 28.36
N SER A 78 -5.34 -17.43 29.40
CA SER A 78 -4.83 -16.05 29.30
C SER A 78 -3.36 -15.98 28.87
N CYS A 79 -2.56 -16.96 29.32
CA CYS A 79 -1.15 -17.08 28.96
C CYS A 79 -0.97 -17.34 27.46
N PHE A 80 -1.74 -18.29 26.94
CA PHE A 80 -1.68 -18.65 25.52
C PHE A 80 -2.20 -17.51 24.64
N GLN A 81 -3.26 -16.82 25.07
CA GLN A 81 -3.76 -15.62 24.40
C GLN A 81 -2.69 -14.51 24.32
N ALA A 82 -1.92 -14.29 25.38
CA ALA A 82 -0.84 -13.33 25.40
C ALA A 82 0.28 -13.71 24.40
N THR A 83 0.64 -15.00 24.34
CA THR A 83 1.60 -15.49 23.34
C THR A 83 1.09 -15.29 21.91
N MET A 84 -0.18 -15.61 21.64
CA MET A 84 -0.78 -15.40 20.32
C MET A 84 -0.78 -13.92 19.92
N ASN A 85 -1.12 -13.01 20.83
CA ASN A 85 -1.09 -11.56 20.58
C ASN A 85 0.34 -11.06 20.33
N LEU A 86 1.33 -11.58 21.05
CA LEU A 86 2.74 -11.25 20.81
C LEU A 86 3.19 -11.70 19.41
N ILE A 87 2.88 -12.94 19.02
CA ILE A 87 3.18 -13.46 17.68
C ILE A 87 2.50 -12.60 16.61
N ALA A 88 1.22 -12.28 16.78
CA ALA A 88 0.47 -11.43 15.85
C ALA A 88 1.14 -10.06 15.68
N SER A 89 1.65 -9.48 16.77
CA SER A 89 2.33 -8.17 16.75
C SER A 89 3.62 -8.21 15.95
N TRP A 90 4.38 -9.32 16.04
CA TRP A 90 5.59 -9.52 15.23
C TRP A 90 5.25 -9.71 13.74
N LEU A 91 4.20 -10.46 13.43
CA LEU A 91 3.73 -10.62 12.04
C LEU A 91 3.33 -9.26 11.46
N VAL A 92 2.64 -8.42 12.22
CA VAL A 92 2.29 -7.04 11.83
C VAL A 92 3.56 -6.20 11.60
N ALA A 93 4.55 -6.27 12.49
CA ALA A 93 5.80 -5.53 12.35
C ALA A 93 6.54 -5.88 11.04
N ILE A 94 6.52 -7.14 10.64
CA ILE A 94 7.20 -7.60 9.42
C ILE A 94 6.37 -7.25 8.17
N VAL A 95 5.05 -7.38 8.22
CA VAL A 95 4.22 -7.21 7.02
C VAL A 95 4.05 -5.77 6.58
N LEU A 96 4.04 -4.80 7.51
CA LEU A 96 3.87 -3.38 7.18
C LEU A 96 4.92 -2.85 6.18
N PRO A 97 6.24 -3.06 6.39
CA PRO A 97 7.24 -2.67 5.41
C PRO A 97 7.14 -3.48 4.10
N CYS A 98 6.76 -4.76 4.16
CA CYS A 98 6.54 -5.60 2.96
C CYS A 98 5.38 -5.09 2.09
N ASN A 99 4.25 -4.76 2.70
CA ASN A 99 3.09 -4.17 2.01
C ASN A 99 3.46 -2.84 1.34
N SER A 100 4.21 -1.99 2.07
CA SER A 100 4.61 -0.67 1.60
C SER A 100 5.73 -0.72 0.55
N TRP A 101 6.41 -1.85 0.39
CA TRP A 101 7.48 -2.03 -0.58
C TRP A 101 7.02 -1.85 -2.02
N VAL A 102 5.85 -2.39 -2.39
CA VAL A 102 5.29 -2.26 -3.74
C VAL A 102 5.07 -0.78 -4.09
N PHE A 103 4.62 0.00 -3.10
CA PHE A 103 4.43 1.44 -3.22
C PHE A 103 5.75 2.18 -3.37
N PHE A 104 6.74 1.83 -2.56
CA PHE A 104 8.10 2.36 -2.66
C PHE A 104 8.71 2.13 -4.04
N LEU A 105 8.62 0.90 -4.57
CA LEU A 105 9.15 0.57 -5.90
C LEU A 105 8.54 1.44 -7.01
N ARG A 106 7.24 1.74 -6.95
CA ARG A 106 6.57 2.60 -7.93
C ARG A 106 7.11 4.03 -7.87
N VAL A 107 7.25 4.60 -6.67
CA VAL A 107 7.78 5.96 -6.52
C VAL A 107 9.26 6.02 -6.95
N HIS A 108 10.04 5.01 -6.59
CA HIS A 108 11.44 4.90 -7.00
C HIS A 108 11.58 4.84 -8.52
N ALA A 109 10.72 4.08 -9.20
CA ALA A 109 10.70 4.02 -10.66
C ALA A 109 10.35 5.38 -11.30
N ILE A 110 9.38 6.09 -10.74
CA ILE A 110 8.92 7.40 -11.23
C ILE A 110 9.99 8.49 -11.04
N HIS A 111 10.69 8.49 -9.89
CA HIS A 111 11.68 9.50 -9.51
C HIS A 111 13.13 9.08 -9.75
N ARG A 112 13.37 8.07 -10.60
CA ARG A 112 14.71 7.50 -10.84
C ARG A 112 15.77 8.53 -11.21
N ASN A 113 15.38 9.64 -11.84
CA ASN A 113 16.30 10.70 -12.26
C ASN A 113 16.60 11.76 -11.17
N SER A 114 15.89 11.75 -10.03
CA SER A 114 16.06 12.71 -8.93
C SER A 114 16.63 12.02 -7.70
N ARG A 115 17.94 12.17 -7.48
CA ARG A 115 18.64 11.56 -6.34
C ARG A 115 18.03 11.98 -4.99
N THR A 116 17.66 13.24 -4.85
CA THR A 116 17.04 13.77 -3.62
C THR A 116 15.70 13.08 -3.35
N ALA A 117 14.83 12.97 -4.35
CA ALA A 117 13.54 12.32 -4.18
C ALA A 117 13.70 10.84 -3.79
N VAL A 118 14.60 10.11 -4.46
CA VAL A 118 14.89 8.71 -4.13
C VAL A 118 15.37 8.56 -2.69
N ILE A 119 16.30 9.40 -2.23
CA ILE A 119 16.78 9.38 -0.84
C ILE A 119 15.64 9.65 0.13
N THR A 120 14.82 10.68 -0.11
CA THR A 120 13.69 11.02 0.74
C THR A 120 12.68 9.88 0.85
N PHE A 121 12.26 9.29 -0.27
CA PHE A 121 11.30 8.17 -0.25
C PHE A 121 11.87 6.91 0.38
N THR A 122 13.18 6.67 0.23
CA THR A 122 13.86 5.56 0.90
C THR A 122 13.89 5.76 2.41
N ALA A 123 14.19 6.98 2.87
CA ALA A 123 14.16 7.32 4.30
C ALA A 123 12.74 7.21 4.89
N LEU A 124 11.73 7.67 4.17
CA LEU A 124 10.32 7.55 4.58
C LEU A 124 9.87 6.09 4.65
N TRP A 125 10.27 5.26 3.68
CA TRP A 125 10.00 3.82 3.73
C TRP A 125 10.74 3.16 4.91
N ALA A 126 12.00 3.53 5.16
CA ALA A 126 12.76 3.03 6.30
C ALA A 126 12.11 3.41 7.65
N ALA A 127 11.42 4.54 7.74
CA ALA A 127 10.67 4.92 8.94
C ALA A 127 9.53 3.94 9.28
N ILE A 128 9.04 3.14 8.32
CA ILE A 128 8.01 2.11 8.56
C ILE A 128 8.55 0.97 9.44
N PHE A 129 9.87 0.78 9.53
CA PHE A 129 10.47 -0.15 10.50
C PHE A 129 10.25 0.26 11.96
N THR A 130 9.72 1.46 12.23
CA THR A 130 9.17 1.78 13.55
C THR A 130 8.04 0.84 13.96
N SER A 131 7.45 0.08 13.05
CA SER A 131 6.51 -1.02 13.34
C SER A 131 7.05 -2.11 14.25
N PHE A 132 8.37 -2.26 14.36
CA PHE A 132 9.01 -3.13 15.35
C PHE A 132 8.83 -2.66 16.80
N THR A 133 8.32 -1.43 17.02
CA THR A 133 7.87 -0.99 18.35
C THR A 133 6.52 -1.61 18.75
N GLY A 134 5.75 -2.12 17.78
CA GLY A 134 4.43 -2.72 17.99
C GLY A 134 4.42 -3.87 19.02
N PRO A 135 5.30 -4.88 18.91
CA PRO A 135 5.42 -5.93 19.91
C PRO A 135 5.66 -5.41 21.35
N PHE A 136 6.36 -4.28 21.49
CA PHE A 136 6.62 -3.64 22.78
C PHE A 136 5.50 -2.72 23.26
N SER A 137 4.51 -2.43 22.40
CA SER A 137 3.32 -1.68 22.79
C SER A 137 2.39 -2.47 23.73
N TYR A 138 2.57 -3.79 23.78
CA TYR A 138 1.83 -4.68 24.66
C TYR A 138 2.60 -4.95 25.94
N VAL A 139 2.10 -4.44 27.07
CA VAL A 139 2.63 -4.75 28.39
C VAL A 139 1.75 -5.85 29.00
N TYR A 140 2.37 -7.00 29.25
CA TYR A 140 1.73 -8.15 29.87
C TYR A 140 2.22 -8.28 31.31
N THR A 141 1.30 -8.26 32.26
CA THR A 141 1.60 -8.66 33.65
C THR A 141 1.09 -10.06 33.85
N VAL A 142 2.00 -11.03 33.97
CA VAL A 142 1.67 -12.44 34.18
C VAL A 142 1.79 -12.76 35.66
N THR A 143 0.66 -13.11 36.28
CA THR A 143 0.62 -13.61 37.66
C THR A 143 0.19 -15.07 37.64
N ARG A 144 1.09 -15.95 38.10
CA ARG A 144 0.77 -17.35 38.32
C ARG A 144 0.09 -17.48 39.68
N GLN A 145 -1.13 -18.00 39.69
CA GLN A 145 -1.85 -18.31 40.93
C GLN A 145 -1.39 -19.66 41.50
N ASN A 146 -1.67 -19.86 42.79
CA ASN A 146 -1.27 -21.06 43.53
C ASN A 146 -1.96 -22.35 43.05
N ASP A 147 -3.08 -22.23 42.35
CA ASP A 147 -3.81 -23.35 41.72
C ASP A 147 -3.21 -23.75 40.35
N GLY A 148 -2.14 -23.09 39.91
CA GLY A 148 -1.52 -23.30 38.60
C GLY A 148 -2.19 -22.52 37.47
N SER A 149 -3.29 -21.79 37.74
CA SER A 149 -3.90 -20.89 36.77
C SER A 149 -3.03 -19.66 36.54
N CYS A 150 -3.14 -19.09 35.35
CA CYS A 150 -2.39 -17.90 34.95
C CYS A 150 -3.37 -16.77 34.73
N ILE A 151 -3.11 -15.61 35.33
CA ILE A 151 -3.82 -14.37 35.05
C ILE A 151 -2.87 -13.46 34.31
N THR A 152 -3.31 -12.96 33.15
CA THR A 152 -2.54 -11.99 32.37
C THR A 152 -3.32 -10.69 32.30
N VAL A 153 -2.78 -9.64 32.92
CA VAL A 153 -3.29 -8.29 32.76
C VAL A 153 -2.67 -7.67 31.53
N PHE A 154 -3.52 -7.08 30.70
CA PHE A 154 -3.18 -6.54 29.39
C PHE A 154 -3.24 -5.02 29.42
N HIS A 155 -2.12 -4.37 29.09
CA HIS A 155 -2.06 -2.92 28.92
C HIS A 155 -1.48 -2.59 27.55
N PHE A 156 -2.26 -1.85 26.74
CA PHE A 156 -1.84 -1.38 25.43
C PHE A 156 -1.34 0.06 25.51
N ASN A 157 -0.06 0.26 25.19
CA ASN A 157 0.54 1.57 25.09
C ASN A 157 0.21 2.19 23.72
N ARG A 158 -0.81 3.04 23.70
CA ARG A 158 -1.28 3.75 22.51
C ARG A 158 -0.22 4.60 21.83
N LEU A 159 0.73 5.17 22.60
CA LEU A 159 1.81 5.97 22.03
C LEU A 159 2.73 5.09 21.19
N LEU A 160 3.20 3.97 21.74
CA LEU A 160 4.05 3.02 21.01
C LEU A 160 3.30 2.40 19.82
N GLY A 161 2.02 2.05 19.99
CA GLY A 161 1.20 1.55 18.89
C GLY A 161 0.93 2.58 17.78
N GLY A 162 0.96 3.87 18.10
CA GLY A 162 0.69 4.96 17.14
C GLY A 162 1.87 5.32 16.24
N ILE A 163 3.13 5.10 16.68
CA ILE A 163 4.34 5.44 15.91
C ILE A 163 4.31 4.85 14.48
N PRO A 164 4.10 3.52 14.28
CA PRO A 164 4.06 2.97 12.93
C PRO A 164 2.89 3.48 12.09
N VAL A 165 1.75 3.80 12.70
CA VAL A 165 0.59 4.34 11.99
C VAL A 165 0.92 5.73 11.42
N VAL A 166 1.60 6.58 12.19
CA VAL A 166 2.08 7.89 11.72
C VAL A 166 3.08 7.71 10.57
N ALA A 167 4.03 6.79 10.69
CA ALA A 167 5.00 6.52 9.63
C ALA A 167 4.31 6.11 8.32
N LEU A 168 3.28 5.27 8.38
CA LEU A 168 2.48 4.87 7.22
C LEU A 168 1.73 6.05 6.60
N ILE A 169 1.04 6.86 7.40
CA ILE A 169 0.30 8.04 6.90
C ILE A 169 1.25 9.01 6.18
N VAL A 170 2.41 9.29 6.78
CA VAL A 170 3.40 10.19 6.19
C VAL A 170 3.93 9.61 4.89
N PHE A 171 4.28 8.32 4.86
CA PHE A 171 4.77 7.66 3.66
C PHE A 171 3.73 7.61 2.53
N ASP A 172 2.48 7.24 2.83
CA ASP A 172 1.39 7.17 1.87
C ASP A 172 1.06 8.56 1.33
N THR A 173 0.97 9.57 2.20
CA THR A 173 0.70 10.96 1.82
C THR A 173 1.83 11.52 0.94
N ALA A 174 3.09 11.31 1.33
CA ALA A 174 4.23 11.71 0.52
C ALA A 174 4.24 11.01 -0.83
N THR A 175 3.86 9.73 -0.88
CA THR A 175 3.75 8.95 -2.13
C THR A 175 2.66 9.52 -3.04
N ILE A 176 1.48 9.80 -2.50
CA ILE A 176 0.38 10.44 -3.25
C ILE A 176 0.83 11.78 -3.82
N ILE A 177 1.46 12.63 -3.00
CA ILE A 177 1.96 13.94 -3.43
C ILE A 177 3.06 13.78 -4.49
N GLY A 178 4.03 12.91 -4.26
CA GLY A 178 5.17 12.69 -5.14
C GLY A 178 4.75 12.18 -6.53
N ILE A 179 3.76 11.30 -6.59
CA ILE A 179 3.17 10.84 -7.85
C ILE A 179 2.38 11.99 -8.51
N SER A 180 1.56 12.71 -7.73
CA SER A 180 0.70 13.80 -8.25
C SER A 180 1.52 14.95 -8.83
N LEU A 181 2.59 15.36 -8.15
CA LEU A 181 3.50 16.40 -8.61
C LEU A 181 4.21 15.99 -9.91
N ARG A 182 4.62 14.73 -10.04
CA ARG A 182 5.24 14.24 -11.26
C ARG A 182 4.27 14.25 -12.43
N ILE A 183 3.04 13.76 -12.24
CA ILE A 183 1.99 13.81 -13.28
C ILE A 183 1.71 15.26 -13.71
N THR A 184 1.64 16.17 -12.74
CA THR A 184 1.39 17.60 -13.00
C THR A 184 2.56 18.29 -13.68
N SER A 185 3.81 17.88 -13.41
CA SER A 185 4.98 18.46 -14.08
C SER A 185 4.98 18.25 -15.60
N TYR A 186 4.21 17.27 -16.09
CA TYR A 186 4.03 17.00 -17.51
C TYR A 186 2.81 17.70 -18.13
N ASN A 187 1.90 18.25 -17.32
CA ASN A 187 0.71 18.96 -17.80
C ASN A 187 0.69 20.36 -17.18
N PRO A 188 1.03 21.42 -17.93
CA PRO A 188 1.09 22.80 -17.42
C PRO A 188 -0.32 23.36 -17.18
N VAL A 189 -0.99 22.89 -16.13
CA VAL A 189 -2.31 23.36 -15.72
C VAL A 189 -2.15 24.46 -14.67
N GLN A 190 -2.87 25.57 -14.87
CA GLN A 190 -2.69 26.84 -14.13
C GLN A 190 -3.31 26.84 -12.72
N SER A 191 -4.26 25.94 -12.40
CA SER A 191 -5.00 25.95 -11.12
C SER A 191 -4.87 24.64 -10.32
N TRP A 192 -4.71 24.72 -8.99
CA TRP A 192 -4.71 23.56 -8.09
C TRP A 192 -6.00 22.74 -8.16
N ARG A 193 -7.16 23.37 -8.38
CA ARG A 193 -8.44 22.66 -8.54
C ARG A 193 -8.50 21.91 -9.86
N GLU A 194 -7.95 22.49 -10.92
CA GLU A 194 -7.86 21.82 -12.21
C GLU A 194 -6.82 20.70 -12.21
N ARG A 195 -5.73 20.84 -11.46
CA ARG A 195 -4.77 19.75 -11.20
C ARG A 195 -5.42 18.59 -10.45
N LEU A 196 -6.21 18.86 -9.42
CA LEU A 196 -6.99 17.83 -8.73
C LEU A 196 -8.04 17.21 -9.66
N LYS A 197 -8.64 18.04 -10.52
CA LYS A 197 -9.59 17.57 -11.53
C LYS A 197 -8.91 16.69 -12.56
N VAL A 198 -7.72 17.02 -13.07
CA VAL A 198 -6.92 16.18 -13.97
C VAL A 198 -6.42 14.92 -13.27
N LEU A 199 -6.10 14.98 -11.98
CA LEU A 199 -5.79 13.81 -11.16
C LEU A 199 -6.98 12.83 -11.06
N VAL A 200 -8.20 13.37 -10.96
CA VAL A 200 -9.44 12.60 -10.79
C VAL A 200 -10.13 12.23 -12.11
N HIS A 201 -10.05 13.07 -13.15
CA HIS A 201 -10.66 12.92 -14.49
C HIS A 201 -9.68 12.46 -15.56
N GLY A 202 -8.37 12.67 -15.38
CA GLY A 202 -7.33 12.19 -16.29
C GLY A 202 -7.36 12.76 -17.70
N ASN A 203 -7.85 13.97 -17.94
CA ASN A 203 -7.87 14.51 -19.31
C ASN A 203 -6.42 14.62 -19.84
N GLU A 204 -6.19 13.97 -20.99
CA GLU A 204 -4.98 14.03 -21.87
C GLU A 204 -4.00 12.83 -21.86
N MET A 205 -4.34 11.66 -21.31
CA MET A 205 -3.54 10.41 -21.49
C MET A 205 -4.29 9.30 -22.22
N GLY A 206 -3.59 8.41 -22.92
CA GLY A 206 -4.18 7.24 -23.60
C GLY A 206 -5.11 6.45 -22.67
N ARG A 207 -6.26 5.97 -23.18
CA ARG A 207 -7.40 5.46 -22.39
C ARG A 207 -7.02 4.38 -21.37
N ILE A 208 -5.99 3.59 -21.67
CA ILE A 208 -5.52 2.46 -20.87
C ILE A 208 -4.56 2.93 -19.75
N GLN A 209 -3.52 3.70 -20.07
CA GLN A 209 -2.60 4.29 -19.08
C GLN A 209 -3.32 5.21 -18.07
N ARG A 210 -4.35 5.92 -18.53
CA ARG A 210 -5.22 6.76 -17.71
C ARG A 210 -5.99 5.94 -16.66
N LEU A 211 -6.48 4.75 -17.05
CA LEU A 211 -7.18 3.85 -16.16
C LEU A 211 -6.23 3.28 -15.09
N PHE A 212 -4.96 3.03 -15.44
CA PHE A 212 -3.95 2.48 -14.55
C PHE A 212 -3.38 3.47 -13.53
N LEU A 213 -3.06 4.69 -13.96
CA LEU A 213 -2.65 5.76 -13.04
C LEU A 213 -3.78 6.10 -12.06
N ARG A 214 -5.02 6.17 -12.55
CA ARG A 214 -6.21 6.45 -11.74
C ARG A 214 -6.51 5.33 -10.74
N SER A 215 -6.41 4.08 -11.17
CA SER A 215 -6.63 2.92 -10.30
C SER A 215 -5.60 2.92 -9.17
N GLY A 216 -4.30 3.05 -9.50
CA GLY A 216 -3.23 3.16 -8.51
C GLY A 216 -3.48 4.23 -7.45
N GLN A 217 -3.74 5.47 -7.86
CA GLN A 217 -3.98 6.61 -6.96
C GLN A 217 -5.15 6.44 -6.00
N ILE A 218 -6.27 5.88 -6.48
CA ILE A 218 -7.44 5.61 -5.63
C ILE A 218 -7.06 4.59 -4.54
N TYR A 219 -6.24 3.58 -4.85
CA TYR A 219 -5.79 2.61 -3.86
C TYR A 219 -4.87 3.22 -2.79
N TYR A 220 -3.98 4.14 -3.16
CA TYR A 220 -3.18 4.89 -2.18
C TYR A 220 -4.06 5.75 -1.27
N LEU A 221 -5.01 6.49 -1.85
CA LEU A 221 -5.90 7.35 -1.09
C LEU A 221 -6.79 6.55 -0.13
N ALA A 222 -7.32 5.41 -0.58
CA ALA A 222 -8.13 4.53 0.24
C ALA A 222 -7.32 3.95 1.42
N THR A 223 -6.09 3.47 1.15
CA THR A 223 -5.20 2.94 2.18
C THR A 223 -4.85 4.01 3.21
N ASN A 224 -4.45 5.20 2.75
CA ASN A 224 -4.14 6.33 3.62
C ASN A 224 -5.37 6.75 4.46
N GLY A 225 -6.57 6.74 3.87
CA GLY A 225 -7.82 7.02 4.58
C GLY A 225 -8.09 6.04 5.73
N VAL A 226 -7.81 4.75 5.51
CA VAL A 226 -7.91 3.73 6.57
C VAL A 226 -6.86 3.96 7.67
N HIS A 227 -5.62 4.31 7.32
CA HIS A 227 -4.59 4.64 8.31
C HIS A 227 -4.96 5.89 9.13
N ILE A 228 -5.50 6.93 8.50
CA ILE A 228 -5.99 8.14 9.18
C ILE A 228 -7.15 7.80 10.13
N LEU A 229 -8.10 6.97 9.70
CA LEU A 229 -9.18 6.50 10.55
C LEU A 229 -8.64 5.74 11.77
N LEU A 230 -7.71 4.81 11.56
CA LEU A 230 -7.06 4.08 12.65
C LEU A 230 -6.34 5.02 13.63
N PHE A 231 -5.61 6.01 13.12
CA PHE A 231 -4.93 7.01 13.94
C PHE A 231 -5.93 7.85 14.76
N SER A 232 -7.04 8.27 14.16
CA SER A 232 -8.08 9.03 14.87
C SER A 232 -8.68 8.23 16.03
N MET A 233 -8.89 6.93 15.84
CA MET A 233 -9.39 6.02 16.87
C MET A 233 -8.36 5.77 17.96
N LEU A 234 -7.06 5.74 17.61
CA LEU A 234 -5.97 5.59 18.59
C LEU A 234 -5.89 6.78 19.55
N LEU A 235 -6.11 7.99 19.04
CA LEU A 235 -6.14 9.21 19.85
C LEU A 235 -7.35 9.28 20.79
N SER A 236 -8.43 8.59 20.45
CA SER A 236 -9.63 8.55 21.29
C SER A 236 -9.45 7.60 22.47
N SER A 237 -9.53 8.13 23.69
CA SER A 237 -9.51 7.35 24.94
C SER A 237 -10.77 6.50 25.14
N THR A 238 -11.85 6.77 24.41
CA THR A 238 -13.15 6.08 24.54
C THR A 238 -13.24 4.79 23.73
N VAL A 239 -12.31 4.58 22.79
CA VAL A 239 -12.33 3.41 21.91
C VAL A 239 -11.69 2.24 22.67
N SER A 240 -12.42 1.12 22.77
CA SER A 240 -11.90 -0.07 23.43
C SER A 240 -10.70 -0.68 22.70
N THR A 241 -9.80 -1.32 23.43
CA THR A 241 -8.62 -1.94 22.84
C THR A 241 -8.99 -3.11 21.91
N ALA A 242 -10.10 -3.79 22.20
CA ALA A 242 -10.70 -4.83 21.36
C ALA A 242 -11.01 -4.30 19.96
N LEU A 243 -11.67 -3.14 19.87
CA LEU A 243 -12.01 -2.50 18.61
C LEU A 243 -10.77 -1.99 17.87
N LEU A 244 -9.79 -1.42 18.59
CA LEU A 244 -8.51 -1.00 18.00
C LEU A 244 -7.77 -2.18 17.38
N GLY A 245 -7.71 -3.33 18.05
CA GLY A 245 -7.08 -4.53 17.51
C GLY A 245 -7.73 -5.01 16.21
N ALA A 246 -9.07 -5.00 16.14
CA ALA A 246 -9.80 -5.33 14.92
C ALA A 246 -9.54 -4.32 13.79
N LEU A 247 -9.46 -3.02 14.10
CA LEU A 247 -9.15 -1.98 13.11
C LEU A 247 -7.71 -2.05 12.60
N PHE A 248 -6.75 -2.39 13.45
CA PHE A 248 -5.37 -2.68 13.04
C PHE A 248 -5.31 -3.88 12.09
N LEU A 249 -6.00 -4.97 12.42
CA LEU A 249 -6.08 -6.14 11.54
C LEU A 249 -6.70 -5.74 10.19
N PHE A 250 -7.78 -4.97 10.21
CA PHE A 250 -8.43 -4.46 9.01
C PHE A 250 -7.46 -3.62 8.18
N SER A 251 -6.73 -2.67 8.77
CA SER A 251 -5.82 -1.80 8.03
C SER A 251 -4.70 -2.58 7.34
N VAL A 252 -4.11 -3.56 8.04
CA VAL A 252 -3.06 -4.42 7.49
C VAL A 252 -3.57 -5.29 6.34
N VAL A 253 -4.72 -5.94 6.53
CA VAL A 253 -5.36 -6.78 5.52
C VAL A 253 -5.78 -5.94 4.31
N PHE A 254 -6.37 -4.78 4.55
CA PHE A 254 -6.80 -3.86 3.50
C PHE A 254 -5.61 -3.37 2.67
N GLN A 255 -4.54 -2.92 3.33
CA GLN A 255 -3.31 -2.50 2.65
C GLN A 255 -2.72 -3.64 1.81
N ASN A 256 -2.70 -4.87 2.33
CA ASN A 256 -2.21 -6.03 1.59
C ASN A 256 -3.05 -6.31 0.34
N ILE A 257 -4.38 -6.35 0.47
CA ILE A 257 -5.31 -6.55 -0.65
C ILE A 257 -5.05 -5.50 -1.73
N MET A 258 -4.96 -4.22 -1.34
CA MET A 258 -4.73 -3.13 -2.29
C MET A 258 -3.37 -3.21 -2.95
N ALA A 259 -2.30 -3.45 -2.20
CA ALA A 259 -0.94 -3.62 -2.74
C ALA A 259 -0.88 -4.82 -3.72
N CYS A 260 -1.57 -5.91 -3.40
CA CYS A 260 -1.61 -7.11 -4.24
C CYS A 260 -2.35 -6.88 -5.55
N ARG A 261 -3.53 -6.25 -5.50
CA ARG A 261 -4.30 -5.89 -6.72
C ARG A 261 -3.49 -4.98 -7.64
N VAL A 262 -2.84 -3.99 -7.05
CA VAL A 262 -1.94 -3.03 -7.71
C VAL A 262 -0.73 -3.72 -8.35
N PHE A 263 -0.19 -4.76 -7.71
CA PHE A 263 0.91 -5.55 -8.25
C PHE A 263 0.46 -6.44 -9.42
N ARG A 264 -0.67 -7.15 -9.27
CA ARG A 264 -1.22 -8.04 -10.31
C ARG A 264 -1.60 -7.28 -11.57
N LEU A 265 -2.32 -6.16 -11.43
CA LEU A 265 -2.66 -5.25 -12.54
C LEU A 265 -1.41 -4.92 -13.36
N LEU A 266 -0.38 -4.36 -12.72
CA LEU A 266 0.87 -4.01 -13.42
C LEU A 266 1.52 -5.21 -14.11
N LYS A 267 1.50 -6.38 -13.48
CA LYS A 267 2.18 -7.55 -14.05
C LYS A 267 1.45 -8.12 -15.25
N LEU A 268 0.12 -8.17 -15.21
CA LEU A 268 -0.70 -8.65 -16.31
C LEU A 268 -0.62 -7.70 -17.51
N GLU A 269 -0.66 -6.39 -17.27
CA GLU A 269 -0.47 -5.37 -18.31
C GLU A 269 0.87 -5.53 -19.02
N LEU A 270 1.96 -5.65 -18.26
CA LEU A 270 3.30 -5.82 -18.80
C LEU A 270 3.51 -7.12 -19.59
N THR A 271 2.62 -8.10 -19.41
CA THR A 271 2.68 -9.38 -20.13
C THR A 271 1.84 -9.34 -21.40
N GLN A 272 0.86 -8.42 -21.48
CA GLN A 272 -0.04 -8.27 -22.63
C GLN A 272 0.49 -7.27 -23.68
N ASP A 273 1.35 -6.32 -23.28
CA ASP A 273 1.95 -5.34 -24.18
C ASP A 273 3.38 -5.73 -24.65
N ASP A 274 3.61 -5.65 -25.97
CA ASP A 274 4.87 -5.87 -26.71
C ASP A 274 6.05 -5.03 -26.12
N PRO A 275 7.33 -5.45 -26.19
CA PRO A 275 8.45 -4.87 -25.44
C PRO A 275 8.87 -3.44 -25.88
N SER A 276 8.14 -2.82 -26.80
CA SER A 276 8.23 -1.38 -27.10
C SER A 276 7.63 -0.50 -25.97
N PHE A 277 6.90 -1.09 -25.02
CA PHE A 277 6.21 -0.39 -23.93
C PHE A 277 7.10 0.14 -22.79
N PHE A 278 8.39 -0.24 -22.79
CA PHE A 278 9.42 0.33 -21.92
C PHE A 278 10.46 1.10 -22.74
N THR A 279 10.03 2.08 -23.52
CA THR A 279 10.76 3.34 -23.39
C THR A 279 10.45 3.85 -21.98
N PRO A 280 11.46 4.21 -21.15
CA PRO A 280 11.16 5.18 -20.09
C PRO A 280 10.37 6.31 -20.76
N VAL A 281 9.45 6.95 -20.05
CA VAL A 281 8.87 8.22 -20.48
C VAL A 281 10.00 9.27 -20.49
N ILE A 282 10.92 9.12 -21.43
CA ILE A 282 11.63 10.15 -22.14
C ILE A 282 10.60 10.49 -23.21
N PHE A 283 9.72 11.44 -22.89
CA PHE A 283 9.12 12.21 -23.97
C PHE A 283 10.32 12.79 -24.72
N HIS A 284 10.52 12.31 -25.95
CA HIS A 284 11.43 12.93 -26.89
C HIS A 284 11.11 14.43 -26.85
N ASN A 285 12.12 15.26 -26.61
CA ASN A 285 11.99 16.68 -26.90
C ASN A 285 11.64 16.76 -28.39
N ASP A 286 10.38 17.00 -28.71
CA ASP A 286 9.98 17.55 -30.01
C ASP A 286 10.41 19.03 -30.01
N GLU A 287 11.73 19.21 -30.09
CA GLU A 287 12.36 20.41 -30.59
C GLU A 287 13.22 20.00 -31.79
N GLN A 288 12.63 19.24 -32.72
CA GLN A 288 13.19 18.99 -34.06
C GLN A 288 12.16 18.34 -34.99
N SER A 289 11.11 19.10 -35.35
CA SER A 289 10.36 18.89 -36.58
C SER A 289 9.90 20.23 -37.15
N SER A 290 10.89 21.04 -37.53
CA SER A 290 10.80 21.93 -38.70
C SER A 290 11.69 21.31 -39.78
N LEU A 291 11.28 20.17 -40.33
CA LEU A 291 11.98 19.48 -41.41
C LEU A 291 11.10 19.46 -42.66
N SER A 292 11.54 20.23 -43.66
CA SER A 292 11.60 19.86 -45.10
C SER A 292 11.61 21.15 -45.92
N VAL A 293 12.76 21.63 -46.39
CA VAL A 293 13.33 21.21 -47.68
C VAL A 293 12.23 21.13 -48.74
N ALA A 294 11.82 22.29 -49.22
CA ALA A 294 11.09 22.43 -50.47
C ALA A 294 12.10 22.35 -51.62
N SER A 295 11.81 21.47 -52.57
CA SER A 295 12.48 21.29 -53.85
C SER A 295 12.47 22.60 -54.66
N PRO A 296 13.52 22.90 -55.46
CA PRO A 296 13.51 24.08 -56.31
C PRO A 296 12.69 23.82 -57.60
N PRO A 297 12.06 24.85 -58.18
CA PRO A 297 11.33 24.71 -59.43
C PRO A 297 12.27 24.71 -60.64
N SER A 298 11.99 23.83 -61.60
CA SER A 298 12.51 23.92 -62.96
C SER A 298 11.75 25.01 -63.73
N SER A 299 12.44 26.09 -64.10
CA SER A 299 12.19 26.90 -65.30
C SER A 299 13.00 28.20 -65.15
N TYR A 300 14.10 28.33 -65.87
CA TYR A 300 14.32 29.39 -66.86
C TYR A 300 15.68 29.16 -67.51
N ALA A 301 15.65 29.12 -68.84
CA ALA A 301 16.81 29.05 -69.71
C ALA A 301 17.54 30.41 -69.77
N THR A 302 18.62 30.39 -70.54
CA THR A 302 19.42 31.49 -71.13
C THR A 302 20.44 32.18 -70.22
N GLU A 303 21.74 31.93 -70.41
CA GLU A 303 22.67 32.61 -71.36
C GLU A 303 23.22 33.88 -70.66
N VAL A 304 24.53 34.12 -70.46
CA VAL A 304 25.58 34.45 -71.44
C VAL A 304 26.87 34.75 -70.61
N GLU A 305 28.06 34.42 -71.14
CA GLU A 305 29.41 35.00 -70.87
C GLU A 305 30.03 34.95 -69.45
N SER A 306 31.34 34.83 -69.22
CA SER A 306 32.54 34.79 -70.06
C SER A 306 33.73 34.49 -69.13
N LEU A 307 34.67 33.67 -69.62
CA LEU A 307 36.13 33.79 -69.48
C LEU A 307 36.67 34.59 -68.27
N THR A 308 37.31 33.90 -67.32
CA THR A 308 38.79 33.78 -67.21
C THR A 308 39.17 32.87 -66.05
#